data_AF-A0A4S2BM24-F1
#
_entry.id   AF-A0A4S2BM24-F1
#
_cell.length_a   1.000
_cell.length_b   1.000
_cell.length_c   1.000
_cell.angle_alpha   90.00
_cell.angle_beta   90.00
_cell.angle_gamma   90.00
#
_symmetry.space_group_name_H-M   'P 1'
#
loop_
_entity.id
_entity.type
_entity.pdbx_description
1 polymer ?
#
loop_
_entity_poly.entity_id
_entity_poly.type
_entity_poly.pdbx_seq_one_letter_code
_entity_poly.pdbx_strand_id
1 'polypeptide(L)'
;MKLTNLLQLINNLNQNINFFIRINDTRLPLSKITITNTECLIYPGKKALTKAQILSLIKNLHHKGISLKIVDKEKRIPIYGIQINLEKSIVTLV
;
A
#
# COMPACT_ATOMS: atom_id res chain seq x y z
N MET A 1 0.28 -0.16 -11.03
CA MET A 1 -0.29 1.13 -10.54
C MET A 1 0.83 2.00 -9.95
N LYS A 2 0.71 3.34 -10.00
CA LYS A 2 1.69 4.28 -9.41
C LYS A 2 1.25 4.75 -8.02
N LEU A 3 2.20 5.15 -7.16
CA LEU A 3 1.92 5.60 -5.78
C LEU A 3 0.91 6.76 -5.75
N THR A 4 1.00 7.66 -6.72
CA THR A 4 0.07 8.78 -6.87
C THR A 4 -1.37 8.34 -7.10
N ASN A 5 -1.60 7.27 -7.87
CA ASN A 5 -2.94 6.70 -8.01
C ASN A 5 -3.47 6.17 -6.68
N LEU A 6 -2.65 5.45 -5.90
CA LEU A 6 -3.05 4.98 -4.57
C LEU A 6 -3.46 6.16 -3.68
N LEU A 7 -2.62 7.19 -3.61
CA LEU A 7 -2.86 8.39 -2.81
C LEU A 7 -4.18 9.08 -3.16
N GLN A 8 -4.48 9.21 -4.45
CA GLN A 8 -5.74 9.77 -4.93
C GLN A 8 -6.94 8.92 -4.51
N LEU A 9 -6.85 7.60 -4.70
CA LEU A 9 -7.94 6.67 -4.37
C LEU A 9 -8.26 6.61 -2.88
N ILE A 10 -7.25 6.80 -2.01
CA ILE A 10 -7.43 6.74 -0.55
C ILE A 10 -7.66 8.11 0.08
N ASN A 11 -7.67 9.21 -0.70
CA ASN A 11 -7.63 10.57 -0.17
C ASN A 11 -8.76 10.88 0.82
N ASN A 12 -9.96 10.38 0.54
CA ASN A 12 -11.16 10.63 1.37
C ASN A 12 -11.42 9.54 2.43
N LEU A 13 -10.55 8.54 2.55
CA LEU A 13 -10.72 7.47 3.54
C LEU A 13 -10.32 7.91 4.95
N ASN A 14 -10.89 7.25 5.96
CA ASN A 14 -10.54 7.49 7.37
C ASN A 14 -9.04 7.22 7.61
N GLN A 15 -8.40 8.04 8.45
CA GLN A 15 -6.97 7.95 8.77
C GLN A 15 -6.58 6.64 9.48
N ASN A 16 -7.51 5.99 10.18
CA ASN A 16 -7.32 4.76 10.93
C ASN A 16 -7.61 3.49 10.10
N ILE A 17 -7.95 3.63 8.82
CA ILE A 17 -8.22 2.49 7.94
C ILE A 17 -6.94 1.64 7.78
N ASN A 18 -7.07 0.33 7.93
CA ASN A 18 -5.93 -0.59 7.90
C ASN A 18 -5.66 -1.10 6.49
N PHE A 19 -4.38 -1.16 6.12
CA PHE A 19 -3.95 -1.62 4.80
C PHE A 19 -3.47 -3.06 4.82
N PHE A 20 -3.87 -3.78 3.79
CA PHE A 20 -3.52 -5.16 3.53
C PHE A 20 -3.07 -5.31 2.08
N ILE A 21 -2.43 -6.42 1.78
CA ILE A 21 -2.02 -6.83 0.44
C ILE A 21 -2.57 -8.22 0.15
N ARG A 22 -2.94 -8.50 -1.10
CA ARG A 22 -3.32 -9.84 -1.55
C ARG A 22 -2.15 -10.48 -2.28
N ILE A 23 -1.75 -11.66 -1.84
CA ILE A 23 -0.76 -12.51 -2.52
C ILE A 23 -1.37 -13.92 -2.60
N ASN A 24 -1.50 -14.50 -3.79
CA ASN A 24 -2.07 -15.84 -4.01
C ASN A 24 -3.39 -16.05 -3.22
N ASP A 25 -4.34 -15.13 -3.40
CA ASP A 25 -5.64 -15.07 -2.70
C ASP A 25 -5.61 -14.94 -1.17
N THR A 26 -4.43 -14.90 -0.57
CA THR A 26 -4.27 -14.67 0.87
C THR A 26 -4.13 -13.18 1.15
N ARG A 27 -4.90 -12.68 2.12
CA ARG A 27 -4.81 -11.30 2.58
C ARG A 27 -3.84 -11.19 3.75
N LEU A 28 -2.76 -10.44 3.55
CA LEU A 28 -1.71 -10.23 4.54
C LEU A 28 -1.63 -8.76 4.96
N PRO A 29 -1.30 -8.46 6.23
CA PRO A 29 -1.13 -7.09 6.68
C PRO A 29 -0.02 -6.37 5.93
N LEU A 30 -0.28 -5.15 5.45
CA LEU A 30 0.75 -4.26 4.93
C LEU A 30 1.54 -3.70 6.10
N SER A 31 2.75 -4.19 6.36
CA SER A 31 3.50 -3.83 7.59
C SER A 31 4.67 -2.88 7.37
N LYS A 32 5.23 -2.82 6.16
CA LYS A 32 6.39 -1.99 5.87
C LYS A 32 6.31 -1.45 4.45
N ILE A 33 6.80 -0.22 4.30
CA ILE A 33 7.01 0.44 3.02
C ILE A 33 8.49 0.80 2.92
N THR A 34 9.08 0.63 1.75
CA THR A 34 10.43 1.08 1.43
C THR A 34 10.38 1.78 0.10
N ILE A 35 10.95 2.98 0.04
CA ILE A 35 10.95 3.78 -1.18
C ILE A 35 12.33 3.75 -1.80
N THR A 36 12.38 3.49 -3.09
CA THR A 36 13.59 3.62 -3.91
C THR A 36 13.38 4.75 -4.92
N ASN A 37 14.40 5.03 -5.74
CA ASN A 37 14.30 6.07 -6.77
C ASN A 37 13.17 5.83 -7.79
N THR A 38 12.79 4.57 -8.02
CA THR A 38 11.83 4.18 -9.07
C THR A 38 10.60 3.44 -8.57
N GLU A 39 10.65 2.88 -7.36
CA GLU A 39 9.61 1.98 -6.85
C GLU A 39 9.23 2.29 -5.40
N CYS A 40 7.95 2.10 -5.09
CA CYS A 40 7.42 1.99 -3.73
C CYS A 40 7.23 0.50 -3.44
N LEU A 41 8.11 -0.05 -2.62
CA LEU A 41 8.10 -1.45 -2.23
C LEU A 41 7.30 -1.64 -0.95
N ILE A 42 6.40 -2.61 -0.97
CA ILE A 42 5.45 -2.86 0.11
C ILE A 42 5.60 -4.29 0.59
N TYR A 43 5.70 -4.49 1.89
CA TYR A 43 6.02 -5.78 2.48
C TYR A 43 4.91 -6.27 3.41
N PRO A 44 4.59 -7.58 3.37
CA PRO A 44 3.73 -8.20 4.36
C PRO A 44 4.40 -8.24 5.74
N GLY A 45 3.61 -8.34 6.80
CA GLY A 45 4.11 -8.61 8.14
C GLY A 45 3.00 -8.87 9.15
N LYS A 46 3.28 -8.66 10.44
CA LYS A 46 2.37 -9.03 11.54
C LYS A 46 1.28 -7.99 11.82
N LYS A 47 1.53 -6.71 11.54
CA LYS A 47 0.62 -5.61 11.91
C LYS A 47 0.36 -4.71 10.71
N ALA A 48 -0.91 -4.45 10.42
CA ALA A 48 -1.29 -3.56 9.33
C ALA A 48 -0.93 -2.11 9.68
N LEU A 49 -0.38 -1.39 8.70
CA LEU A 49 -0.23 0.05 8.77
C LEU A 49 -1.57 0.72 8.48
N THR A 50 -1.82 1.81 9.18
CA THR A 50 -2.98 2.68 8.92
C THR A 50 -2.69 3.68 7.80
N LYS A 51 -3.73 4.30 7.23
CA LYS A 51 -3.56 5.41 6.27
C LYS A 51 -2.64 6.50 6.82
N ALA A 52 -2.83 6.93 8.07
CA ALA A 52 -2.00 7.97 8.68
C ALA A 52 -0.51 7.58 8.70
N GLN A 53 -0.21 6.33 9.06
CA GLN A 53 1.16 5.83 9.08
C GLN A 53 1.75 5.77 7.67
N ILE A 54 0.99 5.29 6.69
CA ILE A 54 1.43 5.25 5.29
C ILE A 54 1.72 6.66 4.78
N LEU A 55 0.80 7.61 4.98
CA LEU A 55 0.97 9.00 4.55
C LEU A 55 2.20 9.64 5.20
N SER A 56 2.45 9.39 6.49
CA SER A 56 3.64 9.88 7.19
C SER A 56 4.94 9.36 6.54
N LEU A 57 4.99 8.07 6.19
CA LEU A 57 6.17 7.44 5.57
C LEU A 57 6.47 7.97 4.15
N ILE A 58 5.45 8.45 3.44
CA ILE A 58 5.58 8.89 2.04
C ILE A 58 5.46 10.41 1.85
N LYS A 59 5.28 11.17 2.95
CA LYS A 59 5.01 12.62 2.93
C LYS A 59 6.05 13.43 2.18
N ASN A 60 7.32 13.01 2.23
CA ASN A 60 8.45 13.76 1.65
C ASN A 60 8.81 13.26 0.24
N LEU A 61 7.97 12.43 -0.38
CA LEU A 61 8.22 11.96 -1.76
C LEU A 61 7.76 13.00 -2.76
N HIS A 62 8.73 13.69 -3.35
CA HIS A 62 8.50 14.64 -4.45
C HIS A 62 8.27 13.95 -5.82
N HIS A 63 8.46 12.63 -5.91
CA HIS A 63 8.46 11.88 -7.17
C HIS A 63 7.07 11.35 -7.55
N LYS A 64 6.46 11.96 -8.56
CA LYS A 64 5.06 11.72 -8.98
C LYS A 64 4.82 10.42 -9.77
N GLY A 65 5.84 9.59 -9.96
CA GLY A 65 5.82 8.48 -10.93
C GLY A 65 6.14 7.08 -10.42
N ILE A 66 6.46 6.89 -9.14
CA ILE A 66 7.00 5.61 -8.67
C ILE A 66 5.95 4.49 -8.70
N SER A 67 6.37 3.32 -9.19
CA SER A 67 5.50 2.14 -9.29
C SER A 67 5.32 1.50 -7.92
N LEU A 68 4.10 1.12 -7.53
CA LEU A 68 3.94 0.30 -6.33
C LEU A 68 4.13 -1.17 -6.68
N LYS A 69 4.90 -1.87 -5.84
CA LYS A 69 5.08 -3.32 -5.93
C LYS A 69 5.02 -3.95 -4.55
N ILE A 70 4.36 -5.09 -4.49
CA ILE A 70 4.43 -5.99 -3.33
C ILE A 70 5.73 -6.77 -3.43
N VAL A 71 6.46 -6.85 -2.33
CA VAL A 71 7.62 -7.72 -2.18
C VAL A 71 7.19 -8.95 -1.41
N ASP A 72 7.19 -10.10 -2.08
CA ASP A 72 6.99 -11.41 -1.45
C ASP A 72 8.24 -12.24 -1.67
N LYS A 73 8.96 -12.50 -0.56
CA LYS A 73 10.31 -13.10 -0.57
C LYS A 73 11.24 -12.29 -1.48
N GLU A 74 11.58 -12.83 -2.65
CA GLU A 74 12.46 -12.22 -3.65
C GLU A 74 11.70 -11.68 -4.88
N LYS A 75 10.38 -11.89 -4.94
CA LYS A 75 9.56 -11.46 -6.09
C LYS A 75 8.97 -10.09 -5.85
N ARG A 76 9.03 -9.25 -6.90
CA ARG A 76 8.33 -7.96 -6.96
C ARG A 76 7.08 -8.10 -7.80
N ILE A 77 5.94 -8.16 -7.13
CA ILE A 77 4.63 -8.34 -7.76
C ILE A 77 4.03 -6.95 -8.03
N PRO A 78 3.70 -6.61 -9.28
CA PRO A 78 3.03 -5.35 -9.58
C PRO A 78 1.64 -5.31 -8.95
N ILE A 79 1.27 -4.15 -8.40
CA ILE A 79 -0.08 -3.89 -7.91
C ILE A 79 -0.89 -3.29 -9.06
N TYR A 80 -2.06 -3.81 -9.33
CA TYR A 80 -2.95 -3.37 -10.40
C TYR A 80 -4.12 -2.54 -9.90
N GLY A 81 -4.54 -2.72 -8.65
CA GLY A 81 -5.66 -1.98 -8.09
C GLY A 81 -5.76 -2.06 -6.58
N ILE A 82 -6.92 -1.64 -6.06
CA ILE A 82 -7.27 -1.73 -4.65
C ILE A 82 -8.72 -2.19 -4.50
N GLN A 83 -8.98 -2.86 -3.39
CA GLN A 83 -10.32 -3.17 -2.92
C GLN A 83 -10.55 -2.44 -1.60
N ILE A 84 -11.63 -1.66 -1.52
CA ILE A 84 -11.98 -0.89 -0.32
C ILE A 84 -13.21 -1.54 0.32
N ASN A 85 -13.10 -1.88 1.60
CA ASN A 85 -14.23 -2.32 2.42
C ASN A 85 -14.38 -1.36 3.61
N LEU A 86 -15.35 -0.46 3.52
CA LEU A 86 -15.57 0.59 4.52
C LEU A 86 -16.14 0.05 5.83
N GLU A 87 -17.05 -0.93 5.76
CA GLU A 87 -17.65 -1.58 6.94
C GLU A 87 -16.59 -2.19 7.86
N LYS A 88 -15.58 -2.83 7.26
CA LYS A 88 -14.46 -3.44 7.99
C LYS A 88 -13.30 -2.49 8.21
N SER A 89 -13.37 -1.25 7.71
CA SER A 89 -12.27 -0.28 7.72
C SER A 89 -10.96 -0.87 7.18
N ILE A 90 -11.03 -1.49 6.00
CA ILE A 90 -9.89 -2.18 5.35
C ILE A 90 -9.72 -1.73 3.90
N VAL A 91 -8.46 -1.51 3.49
CA VAL A 91 -8.05 -1.43 2.09
C VAL A 91 -7.13 -2.61 1.78
N THR A 92 -7.36 -3.30 0.66
CA THR A 92 -6.50 -4.39 0.17
C THR A 92 -5.91 -4.04 -1.19
N LEU A 93 -4.59 -4.05 -1.32
CA LEU A 93 -3.89 -3.88 -2.59
C LEU A 93 -3.89 -5.20 -3.36
N VAL A 94 -4.24 -5.16 -4.66
CA VAL A 94 -4.39 -6.32 -5.54
C VAL A 94 -3.62 -6.17 -6.85
#